data_AF-A0A8B9LA79-F1
#
_entry.id   AF-A0A8B9LA79-F1
#
_cell.length_a   1.000
_cell.length_b   1.000
_cell.length_c   1.000
_cell.angle_alpha   90.00
_cell.angle_beta   90.00
_cell.angle_gamma   90.00
#
_symmetry.space_group_name_H-M   'P 1'
#
loop_
_entity.id
_entity.type
_entity.pdbx_description
1 polymer ?
#
loop_
_entity_poly.entity_id
_entity_poly.type
_entity_poly.pdbx_seq_one_letter_code
_entity_poly.pdbx_strand_id
1 'polypeptide(L)' 'KTNSEWKWRKKRLKTHWSSLEREMVQKRTFTRWMNLHLEKCNPPMEVKDLFRDIQDGRILMALLEELSGCRLQATGR' A
#
# COMPACT_ATOMS: atom_id res chain seq x y z
N LYS A 1 -34.80 8.89 -21.30
CA LYS A 1 -33.93 7.89 -20.63
C LYS A 1 -34.79 6.74 -20.12
N THR A 2 -34.43 5.50 -20.41
CA THR A 2 -35.24 4.31 -20.10
C THR A 2 -34.94 3.75 -18.71
N ASN A 3 -35.85 2.95 -18.16
CA ASN A 3 -35.65 2.23 -16.90
C ASN A 3 -34.37 1.36 -16.94
N SER A 4 -34.08 0.78 -18.10
CA SER A 4 -32.87 -0.01 -18.34
C SER A 4 -31.59 0.83 -18.22
N GLU A 5 -31.56 2.05 -18.79
CA GLU A 5 -30.42 2.95 -18.67
C GLU A 5 -30.13 3.36 -17.22
N TRP A 6 -31.18 3.62 -16.43
CA TRP A 6 -31.03 3.94 -15.00
C TRP A 6 -30.48 2.77 -14.20
N LYS A 7 -30.94 1.55 -14.48
CA LYS A 7 -30.41 0.32 -13.88
C LYS A 7 -28.93 0.13 -14.20
N TRP A 8 -28.52 0.35 -15.45
CA TRP A 8 -27.11 0.26 -15.86
C TRP A 8 -26.23 1.31 -15.17
N ARG A 9 -26.70 2.56 -15.06
CA ARG A 9 -25.95 3.62 -14.36
C ARG A 9 -25.74 3.29 -12.88
N LYS A 10 -26.79 2.84 -12.19
CA LYS A 10 -26.68 2.44 -10.78
C LYS A 10 -25.71 1.27 -10.59
N LYS A 11 -25.80 0.24 -11.44
CA LYS A 11 -24.89 -0.91 -11.40
C LYS A 11 -23.43 -0.47 -11.54
N ARG A 12 -23.14 0.41 -12.51
CA ARG A 12 -21.80 0.91 -12.79
C ARG A 12 -21.22 1.74 -11.64
N LEU A 13 -22.01 2.66 -11.08
CA LEU A 13 -21.60 3.46 -9.93
C LEU A 13 -21.29 2.58 -8.72
N LYS A 14 -22.15 1.58 -8.43
CA LYS A 14 -21.92 0.64 -7.33
C LYS A 14 -20.61 -0.15 -7.51
N THR A 15 -20.35 -0.67 -8.71
CA THR A 15 -19.12 -1.41 -9.00
C THR A 15 -17.88 -0.52 -8.90
N HIS A 16 -17.92 0.69 -9.46
CA HIS A 16 -16.79 1.62 -9.42
C HIS A 16 -16.48 2.06 -7.99
N TRP A 17 -17.51 2.43 -7.22
CA TRP A 17 -17.38 2.80 -5.81
C TRP A 17 -16.77 1.68 -4.97
N SER A 18 -17.26 0.44 -5.14
CA SER A 18 -16.70 -0.73 -4.45
C SER A 18 -15.24 -1.01 -4.83
N SER A 19 -14.82 -0.67 -6.05
CA SER A 19 -13.42 -0.75 -6.44
C SER A 19 -12.56 0.28 -5.73
N LEU A 20 -12.99 1.54 -5.70
CA LEU A 20 -12.29 2.62 -5.00
C LEU A 20 -12.18 2.35 -3.50
N GLU A 21 -13.26 1.90 -2.87
CA GLU A 21 -13.24 1.52 -1.45
C GLU A 21 -12.22 0.41 -1.17
N ARG A 22 -12.19 -0.63 -2.01
CA ARG A 22 -11.23 -1.73 -1.86
C ARG A 22 -9.79 -1.24 -2.01
N GLU A 23 -9.51 -0.40 -3.00
CA GLU A 23 -8.19 0.18 -3.21
C GLU A 23 -7.75 1.05 -2.03
N MET A 24 -8.64 1.91 -1.52
CA MET A 24 -8.36 2.75 -0.36
C MET A 24 -8.09 1.91 0.90
N VAL A 25 -8.89 0.88 1.15
CA VAL A 25 -8.71 -0.03 2.29
C VAL A 25 -7.41 -0.80 2.15
N GLN A 26 -7.09 -1.33 0.97
CA GLN A 26 -5.83 -2.03 0.71
C GLN A 26 -4.64 -1.11 0.95
N LYS A 27 -4.64 0.11 0.39
CA LYS A 27 -3.57 1.10 0.60
C LYS A 27 -3.39 1.41 2.08
N ARG A 28 -4.48 1.68 2.81
CA ARG A 28 -4.42 2.04 4.23
C ARG A 28 -3.92 0.89 5.09
N THR A 29 -4.42 -0.32 4.85
CA THR A 29 -4.02 -1.52 5.60
C THR A 29 -2.56 -1.83 5.36
N PHE A 30 -2.10 -1.79 4.10
CA PHE A 30 -0.71 -2.06 3.78
C PHE A 30 0.24 -1.00 4.36
N THR A 31 -0.12 0.29 4.25
CA THR A 31 0.67 1.38 4.84
C THR A 31 0.82 1.22 6.36
N ARG A 32 -0.27 0.91 7.07
CA ARG A 32 -0.23 0.66 8.52
C ARG A 32 0.62 -0.55 8.88
N TRP A 33 0.48 -1.63 8.13
CA TRP A 33 1.26 -2.84 8.35
C TRP A 33 2.75 -2.59 8.13
N MET A 34 3.13 -1.81 7.10
CA MET A 34 4.53 -1.40 6.92
C MET A 34 5.04 -0.59 8.12
N ASN A 35 4.28 0.43 8.55
CA ASN A 35 4.71 1.28 9.67
C ASN A 35 4.87 0.50 10.99
N LEU A 36 4.07 -0.54 11.24
CA LEU A 36 4.21 -1.43 12.40
C LEU A 36 5.54 -2.20 12.44
N HIS A 37 6.14 -2.47 11.27
CA HIS A 37 7.44 -3.13 11.19
C HIS A 37 8.57 -2.10 11.16
N LEU A 38 8.39 -1.03 10.41
CA LEU A 38 9.40 0.02 10.23
C LEU A 38 9.67 0.83 11.51
N GLU A 39 8.73 0.88 12.45
CA GLU A 39 8.95 1.49 13.77
C GLU A 39 9.98 0.72 14.63
N LYS A 40 10.21 -0.57 14.33
CA LYS A 40 11.18 -1.42 15.02
C LYS A 40 12.59 -1.31 14.45
N CYS A 41 12.71 -0.78 13.23
CA CYS A 41 14.00 -0.53 12.59
C CYS A 41 14.80 0.53 13.35
N ASN A 42 16.12 0.49 13.23
CA ASN A 42 17.02 1.50 13.79
C ASN A 42 17.94 2.08 12.71
N PRO A 43 17.73 3.33 12.25
CA PRO A 43 16.73 4.28 12.73
C PRO A 43 15.29 3.92 12.32
N PRO A 44 14.27 4.35 13.09
CA PRO A 44 12.87 4.10 12.76
C PRO A 44 12.48 4.81 11.46
N MET A 45 11.66 4.14 10.65
CA MET A 45 11.17 4.65 9.37
C MET A 45 9.64 4.69 9.36
N GLU A 46 9.07 5.54 8.49
CA GLU A 46 7.62 5.67 8.32
C GLU A 46 7.29 5.89 6.84
N VAL A 47 6.20 5.27 6.38
CA VAL A 47 5.56 5.53 5.09
C VAL A 47 4.38 6.47 5.30
N LYS A 48 4.40 7.62 4.62
CA LYS A 48 3.32 8.63 4.58
C LYS A 48 2.57 8.59 3.26
N ASP A 49 3.28 8.45 2.15
CA ASP A 49 2.70 8.15 0.84
C ASP A 49 3.32 6.89 0.24
N LEU A 50 2.58 5.79 0.34
CA LEU A 50 3.00 4.46 -0.12
C LEU A 50 3.64 4.47 -1.51
N PHE A 51 3.10 5.22 -2.47
CA PHE A 51 3.60 5.16 -3.85
C PHE A 51 4.85 6.01 -4.09
N ARG A 52 5.13 7.00 -3.24
CA ARG A 52 6.32 7.85 -3.33
C ARG A 52 7.44 7.29 -2.48
N ASP A 53 7.12 6.90 -1.26
CA ASP A 53 8.14 6.58 -0.26
C ASP A 53 8.82 5.23 -0.54
N ILE A 54 8.20 4.33 -1.30
CA ILE A 54 8.80 3.03 -1.68
C ILE A 54 9.65 3.09 -2.95
N GLN A 55 9.65 4.23 -3.68
CA GLN A 55 10.23 4.29 -5.04
C GLN A 55 11.75 4.08 -5.07
N ASP A 56 12.45 4.56 -4.05
CA ASP A 56 13.91 4.41 -3.95
C ASP A 56 14.35 3.03 -3.44
N GLY A 57 13.40 2.17 -3.06
CA GLY A 57 13.63 0.83 -2.55
C GLY A 57 14.17 0.76 -1.12
N ARG A 58 14.54 1.87 -0.48
CA ARG A 58 15.18 1.87 0.86
C ARG A 58 14.23 1.34 1.93
N ILE A 59 12.97 1.77 1.86
CA ILE A 59 11.91 1.29 2.76
C ILE A 59 11.66 -0.21 2.57
N LEU A 60 11.67 -0.69 1.32
CA LEU A 60 11.47 -2.11 1.03
C LEU A 60 12.63 -2.95 1.56
N MET A 61 13.87 -2.45 1.45
CA MET A 61 15.04 -3.12 2.05
C MET A 61 14.93 -3.22 3.57
N ALA A 62 14.64 -2.12 4.26
CA ALA A 62 14.47 -2.12 5.72
C ALA A 62 13.34 -3.07 6.17
N LEU A 63 12.22 -3.07 5.45
CA LEU A 63 11.11 -3.99 5.71
C LEU A 63 11.53 -5.45 5.52
N LEU A 64 12.30 -5.77 4.47
CA LEU A 64 12.81 -7.13 4.24
C LEU A 64 13.80 -7.56 5.34
N GLU A 65 14.68 -6.67 5.79
CA GLU A 65 15.59 -6.94 6.90
C GLU A 65 14.83 -7.24 8.19
N GLU A 66 13.82 -6.43 8.52
CA GLU A 66 12.98 -6.62 9.71
C GLU A 66 12.18 -7.92 9.65
N LEU A 67 11.58 -8.24 8.50
CA LEU A 67 10.79 -9.46 8.33
C LEU A 67 11.64 -10.73 8.29
N SER A 68 12.85 -10.65 7.75
CA SER A 68 13.77 -11.80 7.68
C SER A 68 14.62 -11.98 8.93
N GLY A 69 14.77 -10.92 9.75
CA GLY A 69 15.71 -10.89 10.87
C GLY A 69 17.18 -10.90 10.44
N CYS A 70 17.47 -10.70 9.15
CA CYS A 70 18.82 -10.72 8.59
C CYS A 70 19.15 -9.36 7.98
N ARG A 71 20.38 -8.88 8.21
CA ARG A 71 20.87 -7.68 7.52
C ARG A 71 21.17 -8.00 6.06
N LEU A 72 20.52 -7.28 5.16
CA LEU A 72 20.74 -7.34 3.73
C LEU A 72 21.90 -6.39 3.43
N GLN A 73 23.12 -6.93 3.41
CA GLN A 73 24.25 -6.18 2.90
C GLN A 73 23.97 -5.84 1.43
N ALA A 74 23.94 -4.55 1.12
CA ALA A 74 23.89 -4.08 -0.26
C ALA A 74 25.10 -4.65 -0.99
N THR A 75 24.90 -5.76 -1.71
CA THR A 75 25.95 -6.41 -2.50
C THR A 75 26.04 -5.64 -3.82
N GLY A 76 26.62 -4.44 -3.73
CA GLY A 76 26.89 -3.55 -4.85
C GLY A 76 28.21 -2.85 -4.59
N ARG A 77 29.27 -3.35 -5.23
CA ARG A 77 30.53 -2.64 -5.43
C ARG A 77 30.32 -1.42 -6.33
#